data_AF-A0A2H0UZZ0-F1
#
_entry.id   AF-A0A2H0UZZ0-F1
#
_cell.length_a   1.000
_cell.length_b   1.000
_cell.length_c   1.000
_cell.angle_alpha   90.00
_cell.angle_beta   90.00
_cell.angle_gamma   90.00
#
_symmetry.space_group_name_H-M   'P 1'
#
loop_
_entity.id
_entity.type
_entity.pdbx_description
1 polymer ?
#
loop_
_entity_poly.entity_id
_entity_poly.type
_entity_poly.pdbx_seq_one_letter_code
_entity_poly.pdbx_strand_id
1 'polypeptide(L)'
;MHFIIGIIGMAVGALTVIYSEKIYNAFGPIPWFEKYLGTEGGSRLGYKIIGLLAFFIFMLVFLNLHQSFILWILSPIIRPMQRTIVN
;
A
#
# COMPACT_ATOMS: atom_id res chain seq x y z
N MET A 1 17.33 -2.11 11.84
CA MET A 1 16.96 -2.74 10.54
C MET A 1 15.66 -2.18 9.96
N HIS A 2 14.60 -1.94 10.74
CA HIS A 2 13.34 -1.34 10.26
C HIS A 2 13.50 0.00 9.53
N PHE A 3 14.42 0.85 9.97
CA PHE A 3 14.69 2.15 9.35
C PHE A 3 15.26 2.04 7.93
N ILE A 4 16.19 1.10 7.72
CA ILE A 4 16.86 0.87 6.43
C ILE A 4 15.87 0.22 5.45
N ILE A 5 15.11 -0.78 5.91
CA ILE A 5 14.09 -1.46 5.10
C ILE A 5 12.97 -0.49 4.73
N GLY A 6 12.54 0.35 5.67
CA GLY A 6 11.53 1.39 5.45
C GLY A 6 11.98 2.40 4.39
N ILE A 7 13.21 2.92 4.48
CA ILE A 7 13.76 3.87 3.50
C ILE A 7 13.85 3.23 2.10
N ILE A 8 14.39 2.02 2.00
CA ILE A 8 14.53 1.33 0.70
C ILE A 8 13.16 1.06 0.10
N GLY A 9 12.22 0.56 0.90
CA GLY A 9 10.85 0.30 0.45
C GLY A 9 10.09 1.57 0.05
N MET A 10 10.26 2.68 0.78
CA MET A 10 9.73 3.99 0.40
C MET A 10 10.35 4.48 -0.91
N ALA A 11 11.67 4.36 -1.08
CA ALA A 11 12.33 4.74 -2.32
C ALA A 11 11.79 3.93 -3.51
N VAL A 12 11.64 2.61 -3.36
CA VAL A 12 11.06 1.74 -4.40
C VAL A 12 9.60 2.11 -4.70
N GLY A 13 8.79 2.38 -3.67
CA GLY A 13 7.41 2.85 -3.83
C GLY A 13 7.33 4.18 -4.59
N ALA A 14 8.18 5.15 -4.23
CA ALA A 14 8.26 6.44 -4.91
C ALA A 14 8.72 6.30 -6.37
N LEU A 15 9.74 5.47 -6.62
CA LEU A 15 10.21 5.16 -7.97
C LEU A 15 9.13 4.49 -8.82
N THR A 16 8.28 3.66 -8.21
CA THR A 16 7.15 3.01 -8.90
C THR A 16 6.12 4.04 -9.35
N VAL A 17 5.87 5.08 -8.54
CA VAL A 17 4.98 6.20 -8.92
C VAL A 17 5.61 7.03 -10.04
N ILE A 18 6.89 7.40 -9.91
CA ILE A 18 7.61 8.22 -10.90
C ILE A 18 7.72 7.50 -12.25
N TYR A 19 8.07 6.22 -12.23
CA TYR A 19 8.25 5.39 -13.43
C TYR A 19 7.00 4.59 -13.81
N SER A 20 5.82 5.00 -13.33
CA SER A 20 4.54 4.36 -13.65
C SER A 20 4.28 4.22 -15.15
N GLU A 21 4.71 5.18 -15.98
CA GLU A 21 4.60 5.09 -17.44
C GLU A 21 5.51 4.02 -18.04
N LYS A 22 6.72 3.86 -17.51
CA LYS A 22 7.63 2.78 -17.95
C LYS A 22 7.08 1.41 -17.58
N ILE A 23 6.47 1.31 -16.39
CA ILE A 23 5.82 0.08 -15.92
C ILE A 23 4.60 -0.22 -16.79
N TYR A 24 3.78 0.77 -17.10
CA TYR A 24 2.65 0.61 -18.03
C TYR A 24 3.11 0.16 -19.42
N ASN A 25 4.20 0.72 -19.95
CA ASN A 25 4.72 0.31 -21.26
C ASN A 25 5.32 -1.10 -21.25
N ALA A 26 5.81 -1.59 -20.11
CA ALA A 26 6.39 -2.92 -19.97
C ALA A 26 5.33 -4.02 -19.68
N PHE A 27 4.34 -3.72 -18.84
CA PHE A 27 3.33 -4.70 -18.40
C PHE A 27 1.98 -4.55 -19.11
N GLY A 28 1.73 -3.40 -19.75
CA GLY A 28 0.49 -3.12 -20.45
C GLY A 28 -0.67 -2.72 -19.54
N PRO A 29 -1.88 -2.60 -20.12
CA PRO A 29 -3.09 -2.25 -19.39
C PRO A 29 -3.61 -3.42 -18.54
N ILE A 30 -4.05 -3.11 -17.32
CA ILE A 30 -4.71 -4.02 -16.40
C ILE A 30 -6.24 -3.80 -16.53
N PRO A 31 -7.03 -4.82 -16.93
CA PRO A 31 -8.46 -4.68 -17.21
C PRO A 31 -9.29 -4.14 -16.02
N TRP A 32 -8.89 -4.44 -14.79
CA TRP A 32 -9.54 -3.93 -13.59
C TRP A 32 -9.43 -2.40 -13.48
N PHE A 33 -8.23 -1.87 -13.71
CA PHE A 33 -8.01 -0.43 -13.69
C PHE A 33 -8.60 0.27 -14.91
N GLU A 34 -8.62 -0.37 -16.08
CA GLU A 34 -9.34 0.18 -17.24
C GLU A 34 -10.86 0.25 -16.97
N LYS A 35 -11.44 -0.76 -16.33
CA LYS A 35 -12.89 -0.80 -16.04
C LYS A 35 -13.32 0.26 -15.03
N TYR A 36 -12.52 0.52 -13.99
CA TYR A 36 -12.89 1.42 -12.89
C TYR A 36 -12.25 2.81 -12.98
N LEU A 37 -11.13 2.97 -13.69
CA LEU A 37 -10.38 4.22 -13.83
C LEU A 37 -10.16 4.63 -15.29
N GLY A 38 -10.76 3.94 -16.27
CA GLY A 38 -10.53 4.18 -17.70
C GLY A 38 -10.82 5.61 -18.16
N THR A 39 -11.67 6.36 -17.46
CA THR A 39 -12.01 7.76 -17.77
C THR A 39 -10.89 8.75 -17.47
N GLU A 40 -9.98 8.43 -16.53
CA GLU A 40 -8.93 9.33 -16.06
C GLU A 40 -7.50 8.84 -16.38
N GLY A 41 -7.37 7.81 -17.23
CA GLY A 41 -6.07 7.23 -17.62
C GLY A 41 -5.85 5.78 -17.19
N GLY A 42 -6.89 5.13 -16.65
CA GLY A 42 -6.98 3.68 -16.50
C GLY A 42 -5.82 3.08 -15.73
N SER A 43 -5.13 2.16 -16.38
CA SER A 43 -4.02 1.42 -15.79
C SER A 43 -2.81 2.30 -15.46
N ARG A 44 -2.61 3.43 -16.15
CA ARG A 44 -1.53 4.37 -15.81
C ARG A 44 -1.71 4.96 -14.41
N LEU A 45 -2.95 5.29 -14.06
CA LEU A 45 -3.29 5.69 -12.70
C LEU A 45 -3.24 4.50 -11.73
N GLY A 46 -3.67 3.32 -12.18
CA GLY A 46 -3.58 2.08 -11.40
C GLY A 46 -2.17 1.79 -10.88
N TYR A 47 -1.16 1.87 -11.75
CA TYR A 47 0.24 1.67 -11.35
C TYR A 47 0.73 2.72 -10.34
N LYS A 48 0.27 3.97 -10.46
CA LYS A 48 0.57 5.02 -9.46
C LYS A 48 -0.07 4.74 -8.11
N ILE A 49 -1.32 4.27 -8.10
CA ILE A 49 -2.04 3.91 -6.86
C ILE A 49 -1.33 2.75 -6.15
N ILE A 50 -0.88 1.73 -6.89
CA ILE A 50 -0.10 0.63 -6.33
C ILE A 50 1.22 1.13 -5.73
N GLY A 51 1.95 1.98 -6.46
CA GLY A 51 3.19 2.58 -5.96
C GLY A 51 2.99 3.44 -4.71
N LEU A 52 1.89 4.20 -4.67
CA LEU A 52 1.52 5.02 -3.51
C LEU A 52 1.15 4.17 -2.29
N LEU A 53 0.41 3.09 -2.49
CA LEU A 53 0.09 2.13 -1.42
C LEU A 53 1.35 1.47 -0.86
N ALA A 54 2.25 1.04 -1.74
CA ALA A 54 3.54 0.48 -1.33
C ALA A 54 4.34 1.50 -0.52
N PHE A 55 4.46 2.75 -1.01
CA PHE A 55 5.13 3.83 -0.29
C PHE A 55 4.54 4.04 1.10
N PHE A 56 3.21 4.08 1.22
CA PHE A 56 2.51 4.27 2.48
C PHE A 56 2.79 3.14 3.48
N ILE A 57 2.77 1.88 3.03
CA ILE A 57 3.08 0.72 3.89
C ILE A 57 4.52 0.79 4.40
N PHE A 58 5.48 1.09 3.52
CA PHE A 58 6.88 1.21 3.93
C PHE A 58 7.14 2.43 4.83
N MET A 59 6.37 3.51 4.67
CA MET A 59 6.37 4.64 5.60
C MET A 59 5.92 4.21 7.00
N LEU A 60 4.89 3.36 7.13
CA LEU A 60 4.47 2.82 8.43
C LEU A 60 5.55 1.94 9.07
N VAL A 61 6.29 1.16 8.26
CA VAL A 61 7.43 0.37 8.73
C VAL A 61 8.58 1.27 9.17
N PHE A 62 8.86 2.32 8.41
CA PHE A 62 9.89 3.32 8.71
C PHE A 62 9.63 4.04 10.04
N LEU A 63 8.39 4.50 10.25
CA LEU A 63 7.96 5.17 11.48
C LEU A 63 7.78 4.22 12.67
N ASN A 64 8.04 2.92 12.49
CA ASN A 64 7.80 1.88 13.50
C ASN A 64 6.33 1.82 13.96
N LEU A 65 5.38 2.25 13.11
CA LEU A 65 3.94 2.29 13.39
C LEU A 65 3.18 1.08 12.81
N HIS A 66 3.86 0.22 12.07
CA HIS A 66 3.26 -0.96 11.42
C HIS A 66 2.47 -1.85 12.39
N GLN A 67 3.01 -2.13 13.58
CA GLN A 67 2.33 -2.96 14.58
C GLN A 67 1.06 -2.28 15.14
N SER A 68 1.16 -0.98 15.49
CA SER A 68 0.02 -0.20 15.99
C SER A 68 -1.09 -0.07 14.94
N PHE A 69 -0.72 0.07 13.67
CA PHE A 69 -1.66 0.17 12.56
C PHE A 69 -2.43 -1.15 12.34
N ILE A 70 -1.74 -2.30 12.39
CA ILE A 70 -2.38 -3.62 12.29
C ILE A 70 -3.35 -3.84 13.45
N LEU A 71 -2.95 -3.51 14.67
CA LEU A 71 -3.82 -3.61 15.84
C LEU A 71 -5.03 -2.68 15.74
N TRP A 72 -4.86 -1.48 15.18
CA TRP A 72 -5.96 -0.56 14.94
C TRP A 72 -6.96 -1.10 13.91
N ILE A 73 -6.48 -1.63 12.78
CA ILE A 73 -7.32 -2.27 11.74
C ILE A 73 -8.08 -3.46 12.30
N LEU A 74 -7.42 -4.31 13.08
CA LEU A 74 -8.01 -5.53 13.64
C LEU A 74 -8.78 -5.26 14.95
N SER A 75 -8.71 -4.05 15.50
CA SER A 75 -9.38 -3.70 16.76
C SER A 75 -10.88 -4.05 16.80
N PRO A 76 -11.72 -3.84 15.76
CA PRO A 76 -13.12 -4.22 15.81
C PRO A 76 -13.33 -5.74 15.97
N ILE A 77 -12.39 -6.57 15.51
CA ILE A 77 -12.46 -8.03 15.61
C ILE A 77 -11.88 -8.50 16.95
N ILE A 78 -10.79 -7.87 17.42
CA ILE A 78 -10.08 -8.28 18.65
C ILE A 78 -10.82 -7.85 19.93
N ARG A 79 -11.44 -6.66 19.94
CA ARG A 79 -12.17 -6.12 21.10
C ARG A 79 -13.25 -7.06 21.67
N PRO A 80 -14.14 -7.68 20.86
CA PRO A 80 -15.13 -8.61 21.39
C PRO A 80 -14.53 -9.90 21.95
N MET A 81 -13.45 -10.44 21.35
CA MET A 81 -12.78 -11.66 21.85
C MET A 81 -12.15 -11.47 23.23
N GLN A 82 -11.57 -10.29 23.50
CA GLN A 82 -10.99 -9.99 24.82
C GLN A 82 -12.04 -9.90 25.94
N ARG A 83 -13.29 -9.54 25.63
CA ARG A 83 -14.36 -9.43 26.62
C ARG A 83 -14.90 -10.78 27.09
N THR A 84 -14.78 -11.85 26.29
CA THR A 84 -15.31 -13.18 26.61
C THR A 84 -14.39 -14.00 27.52
N ILE A 85 -13.11 -13.67 27.61
CA ILE A 85 -12.12 -14.40 28.44
C ILE A 85 -12.08 -13.87 29.88
N VAL A 86 -12.57 -12.64 30.12
CA VAL A 86 -12.48 -11.94 31.41
C VAL A 86 -13.76 -12.06 32.26
N ASN A 87 -14.84 -12.61 31.69
CA ASN A 87 -16.09 -12.94 32.40
C ASN A 87 -16.18 -14.45 32.62
#